data_AF-A0AAJ5C9R4-F1
#
_entry.id   AF-A0AAJ5C9R4-F1
#
_cell.length_a   1.000
_cell.length_b   1.000
_cell.length_c   1.000
_cell.angle_alpha   90.00
_cell.angle_beta   90.00
_cell.angle_gamma   90.00
#
_symmetry.space_group_name_H-M   'P 1'
#
loop_
_entity.id
_entity.type
_entity.pdbx_description
1 polymer ?
#
loop_
_entity_poly.entity_id
_entity_poly.type
_entity_poly.pdbx_seq_one_letter_code
_entity_poly.pdbx_strand_id
1 'polypeptide(L)'
;MAFAHRRNGSARHISRTAGTLAALTMGASLLVAPQAFAASSPTNAELLKACNWASLCKFHPQSYWGYTGPKHQVGSTAYNCGSNTNQHRIDWSDTTTAGNTVGVSVSATYKFSLVFEASVETSYSHSWENSHTDTESNTINISPRSVGWLERGTSKQQAKGWWEIQFKNKYYDHYVWYIYDFQQSGFNKDNPSYGYVNFKDRPMTPAEIGAHC
;
A
#
# COMPACT_ATOMS: atom_id res chain seq x y z
N MET A 1 -94.01 -0.04 -14.86
CA MET A 1 -93.84 -0.52 -16.24
C MET A 1 -93.61 0.68 -17.13
N ALA A 2 -92.62 0.66 -18.03
CA ALA A 2 -92.72 1.14 -19.43
C ALA A 2 -91.33 1.33 -20.08
N PHE A 3 -91.09 0.50 -21.09
CA PHE A 3 -90.19 0.69 -22.23
C PHE A 3 -90.65 1.90 -23.08
N ALA A 4 -89.96 2.55 -24.03
CA ALA A 4 -88.62 2.57 -24.63
C ALA A 4 -88.64 3.69 -25.72
N HIS A 5 -87.48 4.06 -26.30
CA HIS A 5 -87.22 4.43 -27.73
C HIS A 5 -85.93 5.29 -27.80
N ARG A 6 -84.84 5.07 -28.57
CA ARG A 6 -84.46 4.52 -29.90
C ARG A 6 -84.48 5.55 -31.07
N ARG A 7 -83.27 5.72 -31.67
CA ARG A 7 -82.86 6.12 -33.06
C ARG A 7 -82.11 7.46 -33.14
N ASN A 8 -80.83 7.55 -33.53
CA ASN A 8 -80.06 7.24 -34.78
C ASN A 8 -80.14 8.31 -35.90
N GLY A 9 -78.97 8.89 -36.23
CA GLY A 9 -78.58 9.55 -37.49
C GLY A 9 -77.08 9.90 -37.36
N SER A 10 -76.11 9.31 -38.08
CA SER A 10 -75.81 9.36 -39.53
C SER A 10 -75.64 10.80 -40.03
N ALA A 11 -74.55 11.27 -40.65
CA ALA A 11 -73.27 10.71 -41.06
C ALA A 11 -72.25 11.85 -41.33
N ARG A 12 -71.00 11.40 -41.47
CA ARG A 12 -69.76 12.06 -41.94
C ARG A 12 -69.91 13.18 -42.96
N HIS A 13 -69.04 14.19 -42.81
CA HIS A 13 -68.30 14.77 -43.93
C HIS A 13 -66.80 14.78 -43.64
N ILE A 14 -66.04 14.34 -44.65
CA ILE A 14 -64.58 14.31 -44.71
C ILE A 14 -64.12 15.62 -45.35
N SER A 15 -63.07 16.24 -44.83
CA SER A 15 -62.22 17.17 -45.57
C SER A 15 -60.77 17.01 -45.11
N ARG A 16 -59.92 16.67 -46.08
CA ARG A 16 -58.44 16.68 -46.09
C ARG A 16 -57.95 18.14 -45.86
N THR A 17 -56.79 18.51 -45.33
CA THR A 17 -55.41 17.96 -45.36
C THR A 17 -54.49 18.86 -44.52
N ALA A 18 -53.38 18.29 -44.02
CA ALA A 18 -52.08 18.90 -43.69
C ALA A 18 -52.05 20.06 -42.65
N GLY A 19 -51.26 20.05 -41.58
CA GLY A 19 -50.09 19.25 -41.22
C GLY A 19 -49.07 20.21 -40.60
N THR A 20 -48.81 20.12 -39.29
CA THR A 20 -47.54 20.47 -38.62
C THR A 20 -47.63 20.02 -37.17
N LEU A 21 -46.73 19.11 -36.80
CA LEU A 21 -46.48 18.62 -35.44
C LEU A 21 -45.85 19.74 -34.58
N ALA A 22 -46.38 19.95 -33.38
CA ALA A 22 -45.63 20.57 -32.28
C ALA A 22 -45.69 19.61 -31.09
N ALA A 23 -44.55 18.99 -30.80
CA ALA A 23 -44.37 18.00 -29.75
C ALA A 23 -44.37 18.68 -28.36
N LEU A 24 -45.21 18.19 -27.45
CA LEU A 24 -45.11 18.44 -26.01
C LEU A 24 -44.04 17.50 -25.43
N THR A 25 -42.83 18.01 -25.21
CA THR A 25 -41.79 17.27 -24.49
C THR A 25 -42.00 17.43 -22.98
N MET A 26 -42.60 16.41 -22.35
CA MET A 26 -42.57 16.27 -20.89
C MET A 26 -41.13 15.93 -20.48
N GLY A 27 -40.47 16.85 -19.79
CA GLY A 27 -39.14 16.64 -19.21
C GLY A 27 -39.21 15.63 -18.07
N ALA A 28 -38.97 14.35 -18.38
CA ALA A 28 -38.66 13.35 -17.36
C ALA A 28 -37.18 13.49 -16.99
N SER A 29 -36.90 14.18 -15.89
CA SER A 29 -35.58 14.20 -15.27
C SER A 29 -35.26 12.80 -14.76
N LEU A 30 -34.55 12.00 -15.54
CA LEU A 30 -33.94 10.75 -15.07
C LEU A 30 -32.86 11.12 -14.05
N LEU A 31 -33.21 11.06 -12.76
CA LEU A 31 -32.22 11.01 -11.69
C LEU A 31 -31.46 9.69 -11.84
N VAL A 32 -30.33 9.72 -12.54
CA VAL A 32 -29.34 8.64 -12.49
C VAL A 32 -28.70 8.70 -11.11
N ALA A 33 -29.29 7.99 -10.14
CA ALA A 33 -28.58 7.69 -8.91
C ALA A 33 -27.34 6.86 -9.27
N PRO A 34 -26.13 7.21 -8.80
CA PRO A 34 -24.98 6.36 -9.00
C PRO A 34 -25.28 4.99 -8.38
N GLN A 35 -25.24 3.95 -9.21
CA GLN A 35 -25.35 2.59 -8.70
C GLN A 35 -24.10 2.31 -7.86
N ALA A 36 -24.25 2.34 -6.55
CA ALA A 36 -23.26 1.79 -5.63
C ALA A 36 -23.25 0.28 -5.85
N PHE A 37 -22.39 -0.20 -6.73
CA PHE A 37 -22.06 -1.62 -6.79
C PHE A 37 -21.36 -1.97 -5.48
N ALA A 38 -22.07 -2.64 -4.57
CA ALA A 38 -21.43 -3.30 -3.45
C ALA A 38 -20.37 -4.27 -4.02
N ALA A 39 -19.13 -4.16 -3.56
CA ALA A 39 -18.09 -5.11 -3.95
C ALA A 39 -18.58 -6.52 -3.61
N SER A 40 -18.51 -7.44 -4.57
CA SER A 40 -19.00 -8.83 -4.41
C SER A 40 -18.06 -9.70 -3.57
N SER A 41 -16.88 -9.19 -3.22
CA SER A 41 -15.84 -9.88 -2.45
C SER A 41 -14.98 -8.85 -1.71
N PRO A 42 -14.48 -9.15 -0.50
CA PRO A 42 -13.53 -8.30 0.18
C PRO A 42 -12.17 -8.35 -0.54
N THR A 43 -11.41 -7.29 -0.40
CA THR A 43 -10.00 -7.23 -0.77
C THR A 43 -9.13 -8.00 0.22
N ASN A 44 -7.92 -8.41 -0.20
CA ASN A 44 -6.95 -9.05 0.71
C ASN A 44 -6.60 -8.17 1.92
N ALA A 45 -6.60 -6.85 1.74
CA ALA A 45 -6.36 -5.90 2.82
C ALA A 45 -7.51 -5.90 3.84
N GLU A 46 -8.76 -5.94 3.38
CA GLU A 46 -9.94 -6.06 4.25
C GLU A 46 -9.97 -7.40 4.98
N LEU A 47 -9.60 -8.49 4.31
CA LEU A 47 -9.47 -9.81 4.92
C LEU A 47 -8.42 -9.82 6.05
N LEU A 48 -7.22 -9.27 5.83
CA LEU A 48 -6.19 -9.21 6.88
C LEU A 48 -6.58 -8.30 8.06
N LYS A 49 -7.27 -7.19 7.79
CA LYS A 49 -7.86 -6.38 8.87
C LYS A 49 -8.92 -7.16 9.64
N ALA A 50 -9.69 -8.00 8.96
CA ALA A 50 -10.72 -8.83 9.57
C ALA A 50 -10.16 -9.88 10.54
N CYS A 51 -8.86 -10.20 10.49
CA CYS A 51 -8.20 -11.03 11.51
C CYS A 51 -8.39 -10.51 12.95
N ASN A 52 -8.70 -9.22 13.14
CA ASN A 52 -8.99 -8.67 14.46
C ASN A 52 -10.24 -9.30 15.11
N TRP A 53 -11.22 -9.72 14.31
CA TRP A 53 -12.51 -10.25 14.78
C TRP A 53 -12.88 -11.61 14.16
N ALA A 54 -12.08 -12.14 13.23
CA ALA A 54 -12.18 -13.51 12.74
C ALA A 54 -12.04 -14.53 13.89
N SER A 55 -12.67 -15.70 13.75
CA SER A 55 -12.50 -16.81 14.70
C SER A 55 -11.16 -17.52 14.56
N LEU A 56 -10.64 -17.58 13.34
CA LEU A 56 -9.30 -18.08 13.04
C LEU A 56 -8.62 -17.10 12.09
N CYS A 57 -7.37 -16.78 12.37
CA CYS A 57 -6.47 -16.12 11.43
C CYS A 57 -5.13 -16.84 11.58
N LYS A 58 -4.73 -17.58 10.56
CA LYS A 58 -3.53 -18.42 10.58
C LYS A 58 -2.68 -18.12 9.37
N PHE A 59 -1.40 -17.86 9.60
CA PHE A 59 -0.41 -17.80 8.54
C PHE A 59 0.21 -19.18 8.35
N HIS A 60 0.34 -19.59 7.10
CA HIS A 60 0.97 -20.83 6.69
C HIS A 60 2.25 -20.47 5.92
N PRO A 61 3.41 -20.44 6.60
CA PRO A 61 4.68 -20.09 5.98
C PRO A 61 5.13 -21.15 4.97
N GLN A 62 5.77 -20.69 3.90
CA GLN A 62 6.26 -21.53 2.81
C GLN A 62 7.76 -21.36 2.56
N SER A 63 8.27 -20.14 2.61
CA SER A 63 9.71 -19.87 2.50
C SER A 63 10.14 -18.62 3.26
N TYR A 64 11.45 -18.56 3.54
CA TYR A 64 12.09 -17.48 4.29
C TYR A 64 13.51 -17.22 3.76
N TRP A 65 13.92 -15.96 3.64
CA TRP A 65 15.27 -15.58 3.22
C TRP A 65 15.68 -14.18 3.68
N GLY A 66 17.00 -13.99 3.88
CA GLY A 66 17.62 -12.68 4.11
C GLY A 66 18.07 -12.02 2.82
N TYR A 67 18.12 -10.68 2.80
CA TYR A 67 18.59 -9.90 1.66
C TYR A 67 19.01 -8.48 2.08
N THR A 68 19.77 -7.78 1.22
CA THR A 68 20.08 -6.36 1.39
C THR A 68 18.97 -5.50 0.80
N GLY A 69 18.43 -4.57 1.58
CA GLY A 69 17.47 -3.56 1.13
C GLY A 69 18.04 -2.59 0.09
N PRO A 70 17.17 -1.77 -0.53
CA PRO A 70 17.61 -0.76 -1.48
C PRO A 70 18.55 0.23 -0.83
N LYS A 71 19.59 0.62 -1.58
CA LYS A 71 20.54 1.63 -1.13
C LYS A 71 19.88 3.01 -1.07
N HIS A 72 20.19 3.77 -0.03
CA HIS A 72 19.71 5.13 0.15
C HIS A 72 20.71 5.94 0.96
N GLN A 73 20.65 7.27 0.87
CA GLN A 73 21.49 8.13 1.68
C GLN A 73 20.98 8.17 3.12
N VAL A 74 21.90 8.11 4.08
CA VAL A 74 21.61 8.36 5.50
C VAL A 74 22.43 9.56 5.98
N GLY A 75 21.83 10.33 6.89
CA GLY A 75 22.44 11.56 7.41
C GLY A 75 22.57 12.68 6.38
N SER A 76 23.22 13.76 6.81
CA SER A 76 23.47 14.93 5.97
C SER A 76 24.61 14.70 4.98
N THR A 77 24.51 15.36 3.84
CA THR A 77 25.64 15.57 2.94
C THR A 77 26.63 16.56 3.57
N ALA A 78 27.93 16.29 3.47
CA ALA A 78 29.00 17.14 3.98
C ALA A 78 29.83 17.72 2.83
N TYR A 79 30.17 19.01 2.91
CA TYR A 79 30.89 19.74 1.87
C TYR A 79 32.27 20.14 2.39
N ASN A 80 33.32 19.79 1.62
CA ASN A 80 34.68 20.22 1.93
C ASN A 80 35.11 21.36 1.00
N CYS A 81 34.94 22.58 1.48
CA CYS A 81 35.32 23.79 0.76
C CYS A 81 36.82 24.08 0.74
N GLY A 82 37.58 23.38 1.59
CA GLY A 82 39.01 23.54 1.75
C GLY A 82 39.83 22.95 0.60
N SER A 83 41.13 23.26 0.63
CA SER A 83 42.13 22.77 -0.32
C SER A 83 42.77 21.44 0.10
N ASN A 84 42.45 20.93 1.30
CA ASN A 84 42.97 19.68 1.86
C ASN A 84 41.83 18.69 2.11
N THR A 85 42.13 17.39 2.18
CA THR A 85 41.18 16.39 2.66
C THR A 85 40.83 16.69 4.11
N ASN A 86 39.54 16.86 4.39
CA ASN A 86 39.06 17.16 5.73
C ASN A 86 38.17 16.03 6.25
N GLN A 87 38.20 15.87 7.57
CA GLN A 87 37.41 14.89 8.26
C GLN A 87 36.06 15.51 8.66
N HIS A 88 34.96 14.83 8.33
CA HIS A 88 33.60 15.24 8.67
C HIS A 88 32.89 14.14 9.44
N ARG A 89 32.23 14.51 10.54
CA ARG A 89 31.33 13.63 11.27
C ARG A 89 29.92 13.76 10.69
N ILE A 90 29.29 12.62 10.39
CA ILE A 90 27.89 12.53 10.00
C ILE A 90 27.18 11.67 11.03
N ASP A 91 26.26 12.29 11.76
CA ASP A 91 25.31 11.61 12.64
C ASP A 91 24.03 11.31 11.84
N TRP A 92 23.48 10.11 12.00
CA TRP A 92 22.27 9.70 11.28
C TRP A 92 21.40 8.74 12.09
N SER A 93 20.12 8.74 11.75
CA SER A 93 19.12 7.78 12.23
C SER A 93 18.31 7.30 11.03
N ASP A 94 18.10 6.00 10.93
CA ASP A 94 17.32 5.38 9.86
C ASP A 94 16.37 4.32 10.41
N THR A 95 15.09 4.44 10.07
CA THR A 95 14.04 3.51 10.51
C THR A 95 13.61 2.62 9.35
N THR A 96 13.91 1.33 9.46
CA THR A 96 13.38 0.31 8.55
C THR A 96 12.05 -0.19 9.06
N THR A 97 11.00 -0.07 8.24
CA THR A 97 9.65 -0.57 8.56
C THR A 97 9.31 -1.77 7.68
N ALA A 98 8.55 -2.70 8.25
CA ALA A 98 7.99 -3.83 7.55
C ALA A 98 6.99 -3.39 6.48
N GLY A 99 6.97 -4.13 5.39
CA GLY A 99 6.03 -3.94 4.29
C GLY A 99 5.56 -5.27 3.77
N ASN A 100 4.37 -5.32 3.18
CA ASN A 100 3.77 -6.55 2.66
C ASN A 100 3.10 -6.33 1.29
N THR A 101 2.77 -7.42 0.62
CA THR A 101 2.18 -7.40 -0.73
C THR A 101 0.74 -6.88 -0.79
N VAL A 102 0.06 -6.73 0.36
CA VAL A 102 -1.34 -6.26 0.43
C VAL A 102 -1.47 -4.78 0.78
N GLY A 103 -0.35 -4.10 1.07
CA GLY A 103 -0.34 -2.67 1.41
C GLY A 103 -0.99 -2.33 2.76
N VAL A 104 -1.16 -3.32 3.66
CA VAL A 104 -1.69 -3.07 5.01
C VAL A 104 -0.53 -2.69 5.92
N SER A 105 -0.70 -1.61 6.70
CA SER A 105 0.26 -1.24 7.72
C SER A 105 0.51 -2.39 8.69
N VAL A 106 1.78 -2.75 8.84
CA VAL A 106 2.22 -3.75 9.79
C VAL A 106 2.42 -3.06 11.13
N SER A 107 1.39 -3.08 11.97
CA SER A 107 1.44 -2.53 13.32
C SER A 107 0.98 -3.56 14.34
N ALA A 108 1.57 -3.53 15.54
CA ALA A 108 1.23 -4.44 16.65
C ALA A 108 -0.25 -4.36 17.08
N THR A 109 -0.98 -3.32 16.65
CA THR A 109 -2.42 -3.18 16.87
C THR A 109 -3.29 -4.09 16.01
N TYR A 110 -2.74 -4.68 14.94
CA TYR A 110 -3.44 -5.66 14.13
C TYR A 110 -3.04 -7.08 14.50
N LYS A 111 -4.02 -7.94 14.82
CA LYS A 111 -3.79 -9.34 15.19
C LYS A 111 -3.01 -10.12 14.14
N PHE A 112 -3.18 -9.83 12.84
CA PHE A 112 -2.43 -10.52 11.80
C PHE A 112 -0.92 -10.30 11.95
N SER A 113 -0.47 -9.12 12.42
CA SER A 113 0.95 -8.81 12.61
C SER A 113 1.59 -9.74 13.65
N LEU A 114 0.92 -9.91 14.80
CA LEU A 114 1.36 -10.78 15.89
C LEU A 114 1.32 -12.25 15.50
N VAL A 115 0.27 -12.68 14.78
CA VAL A 115 0.16 -14.05 14.28
C VAL A 115 1.27 -14.33 13.27
N PHE A 116 1.57 -13.37 12.39
CA PHE A 116 2.63 -13.51 11.40
C PHE A 116 4.00 -13.68 12.07
N GLU A 117 4.35 -12.78 12.98
CA GLU A 117 5.58 -12.85 13.79
C GLU A 117 5.73 -14.21 14.44
N ALA A 118 4.76 -14.62 15.26
CA ALA A 118 4.81 -15.89 15.97
C ALA A 118 4.92 -17.09 15.01
N SER A 119 4.24 -17.04 13.85
CA SER A 119 4.29 -18.12 12.86
C SER A 119 5.66 -18.23 12.20
N VAL A 120 6.29 -17.11 11.85
CA VAL A 120 7.63 -17.08 11.26
C VAL A 120 8.68 -17.50 12.28
N GLU A 121 8.61 -16.95 13.50
CA GLU A 121 9.53 -17.29 14.59
C GLU A 121 9.48 -18.79 14.92
N THR A 122 8.27 -19.34 15.04
CA THR A 122 8.09 -20.77 15.32
C THR A 122 8.57 -21.65 14.17
N SER A 123 8.32 -21.25 12.91
CA SER A 123 8.60 -22.10 11.75
C SER A 123 10.06 -22.09 11.32
N TYR A 124 10.76 -20.98 11.53
CA TYR A 124 12.13 -20.80 11.05
C TYR A 124 13.15 -20.58 12.16
N SER A 125 12.74 -20.52 13.44
CA SER A 125 13.61 -20.24 14.59
C SER A 125 14.41 -18.94 14.43
N HIS A 126 13.78 -17.93 13.82
CA HIS A 126 14.35 -16.62 13.51
C HIS A 126 13.51 -15.51 14.10
N SER A 127 14.13 -14.45 14.63
CA SER A 127 13.40 -13.31 15.20
C SER A 127 12.74 -12.45 14.11
N TRP A 128 11.55 -11.91 14.37
CA TRP A 128 10.88 -11.01 13.42
C TRP A 128 10.65 -9.62 14.01
N GLU A 129 11.14 -8.58 13.33
CA GLU A 129 10.93 -7.19 13.73
C GLU A 129 10.23 -6.39 12.62
N ASN A 130 9.07 -5.82 12.97
CA ASN A 130 8.29 -4.99 12.05
C ASN A 130 8.82 -3.56 11.91
N SER A 131 9.63 -3.10 12.86
CA SER A 131 10.27 -1.79 12.78
C SER A 131 11.56 -1.85 13.57
N HIS A 132 12.62 -1.31 12.99
CA HIS A 132 13.92 -1.17 13.64
C HIS A 132 14.52 0.18 13.29
N THR A 133 15.12 0.85 14.27
CA THR A 133 15.79 2.14 14.07
C THR A 133 17.25 2.01 14.45
N ASP A 134 18.12 2.25 13.48
CA ASP A 134 19.55 2.39 13.72
C ASP A 134 19.88 3.86 13.97
N THR A 135 20.81 4.12 14.87
CA THR A 135 21.35 5.46 15.14
C THR A 135 22.86 5.33 15.26
N GLU A 136 23.59 5.99 14.37
CA GLU A 136 25.03 5.89 14.30
C GLU A 136 25.68 7.25 13.99
N SER A 137 26.99 7.28 14.21
CA SER A 137 27.84 8.41 13.88
C SER A 137 29.07 7.89 13.15
N ASN A 138 29.25 8.29 11.90
CA ASN A 138 30.43 7.91 11.13
C ASN A 138 31.26 9.14 10.80
N THR A 139 32.56 8.93 10.80
CA THR A 139 33.52 9.98 10.44
C THR A 139 34.14 9.64 9.10
N ILE A 140 34.00 10.55 8.13
CA ILE A 140 34.43 10.36 6.75
C ILE A 140 35.50 11.38 6.36
N ASN A 141 36.43 10.97 5.48
CA ASN A 141 37.45 11.86 4.94
C ASN A 141 37.03 12.30 3.54
N ILE A 142 36.74 13.59 3.37
CA ILE A 142 36.24 14.13 2.11
C ILE A 142 37.39 14.86 1.41
N SER A 143 37.63 14.51 0.16
CA SER A 143 38.66 15.12 -0.68
C SER A 143 38.50 16.65 -0.80
N PRO A 144 39.56 17.41 -1.15
CA PRO A 144 39.45 18.84 -1.39
C PRO A 144 38.39 19.17 -2.43
N ARG A 145 37.60 20.23 -2.20
CA ARG A 145 36.57 20.70 -3.12
C ARG A 145 35.56 19.60 -3.53
N SER A 146 35.32 18.65 -2.63
CA SER A 146 34.38 17.54 -2.81
C SER A 146 33.22 17.58 -1.83
N VAL A 147 32.18 16.84 -2.19
CA VAL A 147 31.00 16.58 -1.38
C VAL A 147 30.98 15.09 -1.03
N GLY A 148 30.67 14.77 0.22
CA GLY A 148 30.63 13.40 0.74
C GLY A 148 29.32 13.09 1.46
N TRP A 149 28.92 11.82 1.42
CA TRP A 149 27.70 11.31 2.07
C TRP A 149 27.87 9.82 2.43
N LEU A 150 26.92 9.31 3.22
CA LEU A 150 26.82 7.89 3.56
C LEU A 150 25.70 7.25 2.75
N GLU A 151 25.97 6.14 2.07
CA GLU A 151 24.95 5.25 1.48
C GLU A 151 24.77 4.04 2.38
N ARG A 152 23.53 3.70 2.71
CA ARG A 152 23.15 2.54 3.50
C ARG A 152 22.32 1.56 2.67
N GLY A 153 22.63 0.28 2.77
CA GLY A 153 21.72 -0.81 2.43
C GLY A 153 21.34 -1.57 3.70
N THR A 154 20.06 -1.60 4.07
CA THR A 154 19.62 -2.22 5.32
C THR A 154 19.65 -3.75 5.22
N SER A 155 20.05 -4.46 6.28
CA SER A 155 19.78 -5.89 6.40
C SER A 155 18.27 -6.16 6.54
N LYS A 156 17.70 -6.92 5.59
CA LYS A 156 16.28 -7.26 5.56
C LYS A 156 16.06 -8.78 5.52
N GLN A 157 14.87 -9.18 5.95
CA GLN A 157 14.36 -10.54 5.88
C GLN A 157 12.99 -10.52 5.21
N GLN A 158 12.64 -11.63 4.55
CA GLN A 158 11.37 -11.83 3.87
C GLN A 158 10.83 -13.21 4.22
N ALA A 159 9.54 -13.30 4.50
CA ALA A 159 8.83 -14.58 4.49
C ALA A 159 7.69 -14.55 3.47
N LYS A 160 7.47 -15.69 2.82
CA LYS A 160 6.37 -15.95 1.88
C LYS A 160 5.48 -17.06 2.42
N GLY A 161 4.18 -16.93 2.22
CA GLY A 161 3.21 -17.96 2.56
C GLY A 161 1.80 -17.58 2.15
N TRP A 162 0.83 -18.08 2.88
CA TRP A 162 -0.58 -17.78 2.66
C TRP A 162 -1.36 -17.70 3.97
N TRP A 163 -2.49 -17.01 3.94
CA TRP A 163 -3.38 -16.87 5.09
C TRP A 163 -4.63 -17.72 4.95
N GLU A 164 -5.06 -18.28 6.08
CA GLU A 164 -6.37 -18.88 6.27
C GLU A 164 -7.15 -18.06 7.30
N ILE A 165 -8.32 -17.58 6.91
CA ILE A 165 -9.15 -16.73 7.75
C ILE A 165 -10.54 -17.36 7.82
N GLN A 166 -10.97 -17.71 9.04
CA GLN A 166 -12.29 -18.30 9.25
C GLN A 166 -13.14 -17.39 10.14
N PHE A 167 -14.42 -17.31 9.83
CA PHE A 167 -15.42 -16.51 10.54
C PHE A 167 -16.51 -17.40 11.13
N LYS A 168 -17.04 -17.01 12.31
CA LYS A 168 -18.20 -17.71 12.91
C LYS A 168 -19.50 -17.48 12.11
N ASN A 169 -19.64 -16.28 11.56
CA ASN A 169 -20.73 -15.87 10.68
C ASN A 169 -20.14 -15.57 9.31
N LYS A 170 -20.94 -15.70 8.25
CA LYS A 170 -20.49 -15.38 6.88
C LYS A 170 -19.97 -13.95 6.79
N TYR A 171 -18.81 -13.79 6.18
CA TYR A 171 -18.26 -12.52 5.74
C TYR A 171 -18.24 -12.54 4.21
N TYR A 172 -19.02 -11.66 3.58
CA TYR A 172 -19.29 -11.70 2.13
C TYR A 172 -19.70 -13.11 1.65
N ASP A 173 -20.72 -13.68 2.29
CA ASP A 173 -21.28 -15.02 2.01
C ASP A 173 -20.38 -16.26 2.21
N HIS A 174 -19.12 -16.07 2.62
CA HIS A 174 -18.18 -17.16 2.88
C HIS A 174 -17.78 -17.23 4.37
N TYR A 175 -17.58 -18.45 4.86
CA TYR A 175 -17.05 -18.69 6.22
C TYR A 175 -15.52 -18.73 6.25
N VAL A 176 -14.88 -19.10 5.14
CA VAL A 176 -13.43 -19.32 5.05
C VAL A 176 -12.89 -18.58 3.85
N TRP A 177 -11.77 -17.88 4.06
CA TRP A 177 -11.06 -17.11 3.06
C TRP A 177 -9.58 -17.46 3.05
N TYR A 178 -8.97 -17.37 1.88
CA TYR A 178 -7.55 -17.60 1.68
C TYR A 178 -6.89 -16.41 0.99
N ILE A 179 -5.69 -16.05 1.44
CA ILE A 179 -4.84 -15.07 0.76
C ILE A 179 -3.55 -15.77 0.38
N TYR A 180 -3.40 -16.09 -0.90
CA TYR A 180 -2.21 -16.74 -1.44
C TYR A 180 -1.11 -15.73 -1.80
N ASP A 181 0.12 -16.22 -1.92
CA ASP A 181 1.29 -15.44 -2.31
C ASP A 181 1.53 -14.18 -1.46
N PHE A 182 1.15 -14.24 -0.19
CA PHE A 182 1.45 -13.20 0.77
C PHE A 182 2.95 -13.17 1.04
N GLN A 183 3.54 -11.98 0.97
CA GLN A 183 4.91 -11.76 1.41
C GLN A 183 4.95 -10.57 2.34
N GLN A 184 5.80 -10.67 3.37
CA GLN A 184 6.10 -9.57 4.26
C GLN A 184 7.62 -9.50 4.47
N SER A 185 8.14 -8.28 4.43
CA SER A 185 9.52 -7.94 4.71
C SER A 185 9.64 -7.35 6.11
N GLY A 186 10.76 -7.58 6.77
CA GLY A 186 11.11 -7.00 8.06
C GLY A 186 12.61 -6.68 8.14
N PHE A 187 13.03 -6.06 9.24
CA PHE A 187 14.46 -5.89 9.54
C PHE A 187 15.05 -7.23 9.96
N ASN A 188 16.23 -7.60 9.46
CA ASN A 188 16.87 -8.87 9.79
C ASN A 188 17.91 -8.70 10.90
N LYS A 189 17.43 -8.88 12.12
CA LYS A 189 18.22 -8.79 13.35
C LYS A 189 19.20 -9.95 13.52
N ASP A 190 18.84 -11.14 13.03
CA ASP A 190 19.65 -12.34 13.22
C ASP A 190 20.91 -12.31 12.34
N ASN A 191 20.86 -11.61 11.19
CA ASN A 191 21.97 -11.49 10.26
C ASN A 191 22.17 -10.02 9.82
N PRO A 192 22.66 -9.14 10.70
CA PRO A 192 22.87 -7.72 10.36
C PRO A 192 23.91 -7.51 9.24
N SER A 193 24.76 -8.52 8.98
CA SER A 193 25.80 -8.50 7.93
C SER A 193 25.29 -8.47 6.50
N TYR A 194 24.00 -8.73 6.24
CA TYR A 194 23.42 -8.46 4.92
C TYR A 194 23.31 -6.95 4.62
N GLY A 195 23.40 -6.10 5.65
CA GLY A 195 23.43 -4.66 5.48
C GLY A 195 24.85 -4.11 5.27
N TYR A 196 24.93 -2.86 4.85
CA TYR A 196 26.18 -2.11 4.78
C TYR A 196 25.95 -0.60 4.98
N VAL A 197 27.02 0.09 5.36
CA VAL A 197 27.14 1.55 5.31
C VAL A 197 28.43 1.86 4.55
N ASN A 198 28.31 2.60 3.46
CA ASN A 198 29.43 2.97 2.59
C ASN A 198 29.61 4.48 2.56
N PHE A 199 30.86 4.91 2.66
CA PHE A 199 31.24 6.28 2.39
C PHE A 199 31.33 6.53 0.88
N LYS A 200 30.76 7.66 0.45
CA LYS A 200 30.82 8.16 -0.92
C LYS A 200 31.33 9.59 -0.92
N ASP A 201 32.16 9.92 -1.88
CA ASP A 201 32.47 11.30 -2.25
C ASP A 201 32.47 11.50 -3.77
N ARG A 202 32.34 12.76 -4.16
CA ARG A 202 32.61 13.22 -5.53
C ARG A 202 33.05 14.69 -5.50
N PRO A 203 33.72 15.18 -6.55
CA PRO A 203 33.92 16.62 -6.74
C PRO A 203 32.61 17.39 -6.67
N MET A 204 32.64 18.57 -6.04
CA MET A 204 31.50 19.49 -6.06
C MET A 204 31.31 20.06 -7.46
N THR A 205 30.05 20.29 -7.81
CA THR A 205 29.69 21.09 -8.98
C THR A 205 29.93 22.58 -8.72
N PRO A 206 30.06 23.43 -9.76
CA PRO A 206 30.19 24.88 -9.58
C PRO A 206 29.03 25.50 -8.80
N ALA A 207 27.81 24.99 -8.97
CA ALA A 207 26.63 25.43 -8.23
C ALA A 207 26.73 25.10 -6.74
N GLU A 208 27.19 23.89 -6.38
CA GLU A 208 27.43 23.50 -4.99
C GLU A 208 28.54 24.33 -4.34
N ILE A 209 29.62 24.62 -5.08
CA ILE A 209 30.68 25.51 -4.59
C ILE A 209 30.11 26.91 -4.31
N GLY A 210 29.35 27.48 -5.25
CA GLY A 210 28.76 28.81 -5.07
C GLY A 210 27.73 28.88 -3.94
N ALA A 211 27.07 27.77 -3.62
CA ALA A 211 26.06 27.71 -2.57
C ALA A 211 26.64 27.42 -1.16
N HIS A 212 27.79 26.76 -1.07
CA HIS A 212 28.25 26.18 0.19
C HIS A 212 29.66 26.61 0.66
N CYS A 213 30.45 27.38 -0.12
CA CYS A 213 31.89 27.61 0.17
C CYS A 213 32.41 29.06 0.33
#